data_AF-A0A2E5MN82-F1
#
_entry.id   AF-A0A2E5MN82-F1
#
_cell.length_a   1.000
_cell.length_b   1.000
_cell.length_c   1.000
_cell.angle_alpha   90.00
_cell.angle_beta   90.00
_cell.angle_gamma   90.00
#
_symmetry.space_group_name_H-M   'P 1'
#
loop_
_entity.id
_entity.type
_entity.pdbx_description
1 polymer ?
#
loop_
_entity_poly.entity_id
_entity_poly.type
_entity_poly.pdbx_seq_one_letter_code
_entity_poly.pdbx_strand_id
1 'polypeptide(L)'
;MTIAEKLCLTAAFIFFMTGLLTGIWKYACMAASPKAVAPRYVDVAHRSSLMYSFAAMLLGWFATYSVFPQWLNTAAAASALSFFAFAIASYVVHGVLKDTSNQLRKPHRVGRRTLPPVLMVIFMVLLIVAEVGGSAVLGVGALLAVW
;
A
#
# COMPACT_ATOMS: atom_id res chain seq x y z
N MET A 1 11.70 17.98 10.61
CA MET A 1 10.81 17.13 9.80
C MET A 1 9.96 17.99 8.89
N THR A 2 10.22 17.88 7.59
CA THR A 2 9.40 18.31 6.46
C THR A 2 8.02 17.65 6.46
N ILE A 3 7.12 18.13 5.60
CA ILE A 3 5.78 17.56 5.45
C ILE A 3 5.86 16.11 4.94
N ALA A 4 6.75 15.82 3.99
CA ALA A 4 6.99 14.47 3.48
C ALA A 4 7.36 13.49 4.61
N GLU A 5 8.31 13.86 5.47
CA GLU A 5 8.72 13.02 6.61
C GLU A 5 7.56 12.77 7.59
N LYS A 6 6.74 13.78 7.86
CA LYS A 6 5.55 13.64 8.72
C LYS A 6 4.55 12.66 8.11
N LEU A 7 4.24 12.80 6.82
CA LEU A 7 3.34 11.89 6.11
C LEU A 7 3.85 10.45 6.14
N CYS A 8 5.13 10.25 5.84
CA CYS A 8 5.79 8.94 5.86
C CYS A 8 5.72 8.29 7.24
N LEU A 9 6.02 9.03 8.31
CA LEU A 9 5.96 8.50 9.68
C LEU A 9 4.52 8.15 10.09
N THR A 10 3.56 9.03 9.79
CA THR A 10 2.13 8.77 10.06
C THR A 10 1.64 7.55 9.31
N ALA A 11 1.93 7.43 8.01
CA ALA A 11 1.55 6.29 7.19
C ALA A 11 2.22 5.00 7.69
N ALA A 12 3.50 5.05 8.07
CA ALA A 12 4.20 3.92 8.65
C ALA A 12 3.48 3.38 9.89
N PHE A 13 3.13 4.25 10.82
CA PHE A 13 2.39 3.85 12.02
C PHE A 13 1.02 3.24 11.67
N ILE A 14 0.25 3.90 10.79
CA ILE A 14 -1.10 3.43 10.40
C ILE A 14 -1.02 2.06 9.70
N PHE A 15 -0.11 1.90 8.74
CA PHE A 15 0.06 0.62 8.04
C PHE A 15 0.57 -0.47 8.98
N PHE A 16 1.46 -0.13 9.92
CA PHE A 16 1.95 -1.08 10.91
C PHE A 16 0.81 -1.57 11.81
N MET A 17 0.02 -0.66 12.36
CA MET A 17 -1.16 -1.00 13.17
C MET A 17 -2.18 -1.79 12.37
N THR A 18 -2.41 -1.43 11.11
CA THR A 18 -3.29 -2.18 10.20
C THR A 18 -2.78 -3.61 10.00
N GLY A 19 -1.47 -3.78 9.83
CA GLY A 19 -0.81 -5.09 9.76
C GLY A 19 -1.03 -5.92 11.01
N LEU A 20 -0.87 -5.34 12.21
CA LEU A 20 -1.12 -6.06 13.46
C LEU A 20 -2.59 -6.47 13.62
N LEU A 21 -3.53 -5.57 13.35
CA LEU A 21 -4.96 -5.84 13.45
C LEU A 21 -5.44 -6.89 12.44
N THR A 22 -4.99 -6.78 11.19
CA THR A 22 -5.28 -7.81 10.17
C THR A 22 -4.56 -9.13 10.48
N GLY A 23 -3.47 -9.11 11.24
CA GLY A 23 -2.81 -10.30 11.79
C GLY A 23 -3.70 -11.06 12.78
N ILE A 24 -4.37 -10.35 13.68
CA ILE A 24 -5.37 -10.93 14.60
C ILE A 24 -6.51 -11.57 13.81
N TRP A 25 -7.03 -10.85 12.80
CA TRP A 25 -8.07 -11.37 11.93
C TRP A 25 -7.64 -12.61 11.12
N LYS A 26 -6.41 -12.59 10.59
CA LYS A 26 -5.79 -13.73 9.90
C LYS A 26 -5.69 -14.94 10.82
N TYR A 27 -5.21 -14.76 12.05
CA TYR A 27 -5.12 -15.82 13.06
C TYR A 27 -6.51 -16.43 13.34
N ALA A 28 -7.52 -15.58 13.58
CA ALA A 28 -8.88 -16.06 13.81
C ALA A 28 -9.42 -16.88 12.62
N CYS A 29 -9.15 -16.45 11.39
CA CYS A 29 -9.54 -17.22 10.19
C CYS A 29 -8.82 -18.57 10.11
N MET A 30 -7.53 -18.64 10.45
CA MET A 30 -6.75 -19.87 10.43
C MET A 30 -7.22 -20.85 11.50
N ALA A 31 -7.45 -20.36 12.73
CA ALA A 31 -7.92 -21.16 13.85
C ALA A 31 -9.29 -21.81 13.58
N ALA A 32 -10.19 -21.09 12.89
CA ALA A 32 -11.50 -21.60 12.51
C ALA A 32 -11.51 -22.47 11.23
N SER A 33 -10.40 -22.54 10.50
CA SER A 33 -10.32 -23.25 9.22
C SER A 33 -9.87 -24.71 9.42
N PRO A 34 -10.57 -25.71 8.86
CA PRO A 34 -10.12 -27.12 8.89
C PRO A 34 -8.74 -27.34 8.25
N LYS A 35 -8.37 -26.48 7.30
CA LYS A 35 -7.06 -26.51 6.61
C LYS A 35 -6.00 -25.62 7.28
N ALA A 36 -6.33 -24.95 8.38
CA ALA A 36 -5.47 -23.96 9.04
C ALA A 36 -4.93 -22.84 8.12
N VAL A 37 -5.71 -22.41 7.12
CA VAL A 37 -5.30 -21.38 6.14
C VAL A 37 -6.29 -20.22 6.13
N ALA A 38 -5.77 -18.99 6.09
CA ALA A 38 -6.58 -17.79 5.97
C ALA A 38 -7.05 -17.56 4.51
N PRO A 39 -8.20 -16.87 4.29
CA PRO A 39 -8.59 -16.40 2.98
C PRO A 39 -7.48 -15.55 2.34
N ARG A 40 -7.31 -15.68 1.02
CA ARG A 40 -6.18 -15.10 0.27
C ARG A 40 -5.99 -13.61 0.56
N TYR A 41 -7.05 -12.81 0.48
CA TYR A 41 -6.96 -11.36 0.67
C TYR A 41 -6.81 -10.93 2.13
N VAL A 42 -7.17 -11.78 3.10
CA VAL A 42 -6.84 -11.55 4.51
C VAL A 42 -5.33 -11.72 4.73
N ASP A 43 -4.73 -12.75 4.14
CA ASP A 43 -3.27 -12.96 4.19
C ASP A 43 -2.51 -11.82 3.48
N VAL A 44 -2.98 -11.42 2.29
CA VAL A 44 -2.37 -10.32 1.53
C VAL A 44 -2.51 -8.99 2.26
N ALA A 45 -3.69 -8.65 2.80
CA ALA A 45 -3.89 -7.42 3.56
C ALA A 45 -2.90 -7.30 4.73
N HIS A 46 -2.73 -8.39 5.49
CA HIS A 46 -1.77 -8.44 6.59
C HIS A 46 -0.33 -8.23 6.15
N ARG A 47 0.14 -9.02 5.18
CA ARG A 47 1.53 -8.96 4.71
C ARG A 47 1.86 -7.62 4.05
N SER A 48 0.98 -7.14 3.17
CA SER A 48 1.17 -5.86 2.48
C SER A 48 1.20 -4.69 3.46
N SER A 49 0.32 -4.67 4.47
CA SER A 49 0.31 -3.60 5.47
C SER A 49 1.63 -3.51 6.24
N LEU A 50 2.20 -4.64 6.65
CA LEU A 50 3.52 -4.67 7.29
C LEU A 50 4.63 -4.21 6.32
N MET A 51 4.66 -4.71 5.08
CA MET A 51 5.71 -4.29 4.12
C MET A 51 5.61 -2.80 3.80
N TYR A 52 4.40 -2.28 3.61
CA TYR A 52 4.17 -0.87 3.31
C TYR A 52 4.47 0.04 4.51
N SER A 53 4.39 -0.43 5.75
CA SER A 53 4.85 0.37 6.89
C SER A 53 6.36 0.62 6.85
N PHE A 54 7.15 -0.40 6.52
CA PHE A 54 8.60 -0.24 6.36
C PHE A 54 8.95 0.56 5.11
N ALA A 55 8.22 0.36 4.01
CA ALA A 55 8.38 1.18 2.81
C ALA A 55 8.09 2.66 3.09
N ALA A 56 7.03 2.97 3.85
CA ALA A 56 6.72 4.34 4.26
C ALA A 56 7.85 4.97 5.08
N MET A 57 8.45 4.22 6.01
CA MET A 57 9.65 4.67 6.74
C MET A 57 10.84 4.92 5.80
N LEU A 58 11.09 4.03 4.84
CA LEU A 58 12.17 4.17 3.85
C LEU A 58 11.98 5.45 3.01
N LEU A 59 10.76 5.72 2.54
CA LEU A 59 10.44 6.97 1.83
C LEU A 59 10.67 8.20 2.70
N GLY A 60 10.38 8.11 4.00
CA GLY A 60 10.68 9.17 4.97
C GLY A 60 12.17 9.46 5.05
N TRP A 61 13.01 8.41 5.13
CA TRP A 61 14.47 8.53 5.09
C TRP A 61 14.96 9.17 3.79
N PHE A 62 14.45 8.75 2.63
CA PHE A 62 14.78 9.41 1.38
C PHE A 62 14.38 10.89 1.37
N ALA A 63 13.19 11.23 1.89
CA ALA A 63 12.77 12.62 2.01
C ALA A 63 13.68 13.45 2.91
N THR A 64 14.24 12.88 3.98
CA THR A 64 15.19 13.57 4.88
C THR A 64 16.47 13.99 4.16
N TYR A 65 17.00 13.15 3.27
CA TYR A 65 18.24 13.42 2.54
C TYR A 65 18.04 14.06 1.17
N SER A 66 16.80 14.18 0.70
CA SER A 66 16.53 14.63 -0.66
C SER A 66 16.93 16.09 -0.90
N VAL A 67 17.72 16.35 -1.94
CA VAL A 67 18.09 17.70 -2.39
C VAL A 67 16.95 18.46 -3.08
N PHE A 68 15.87 17.77 -3.43
CA PHE A 68 14.75 18.38 -4.17
C PHE A 68 13.88 19.29 -3.30
N PRO A 69 13.15 20.25 -3.91
CA PRO A 69 12.31 21.18 -3.16
C PRO A 69 11.20 20.45 -2.40
N GLN A 70 10.82 21.02 -1.25
CA GLN A 70 9.88 20.41 -0.31
C GLN A 70 8.54 20.01 -0.93
N TRP A 71 7.99 20.82 -1.84
CA TRP A 71 6.71 20.52 -2.49
C TRP A 71 6.79 19.24 -3.33
N LEU A 72 7.92 18.99 -4.01
CA LEU A 72 8.12 17.83 -4.87
C LEU A 72 8.28 16.56 -4.02
N ASN A 73 9.10 16.63 -2.96
CA ASN A 73 9.21 15.53 -1.98
C ASN A 73 7.85 15.20 -1.34
N THR A 74 7.06 16.23 -1.02
CA THR A 74 5.74 16.04 -0.41
C THR A 74 4.76 15.40 -1.39
N ALA A 75 4.71 15.83 -2.65
CA ALA A 75 3.85 15.24 -3.68
C ALA A 75 4.25 13.79 -4.00
N ALA A 76 5.56 13.52 -4.07
CA ALA A 76 6.10 12.18 -4.29
C ALA A 76 5.72 11.22 -3.15
N ALA A 77 5.92 11.63 -1.89
CA ALA A 77 5.51 10.85 -0.72
C ALA A 77 3.98 10.65 -0.68
N ALA A 78 3.20 11.72 -0.81
CA ALA A 78 1.75 11.67 -0.70
C ALA A 78 1.11 10.76 -1.77
N SER A 79 1.61 10.84 -3.01
CA SER A 79 1.10 10.00 -4.11
C SER A 79 1.38 8.52 -3.86
N ALA A 80 2.62 8.13 -3.55
CA ALA A 80 2.98 6.73 -3.27
C ALA A 80 2.21 6.17 -2.06
N LEU A 81 2.17 6.92 -0.94
CA LEU A 81 1.48 6.49 0.27
C LEU A 81 -0.04 6.35 0.08
N SER A 82 -0.65 7.20 -0.75
CA SER A 82 -2.08 7.10 -1.05
C SER A 82 -2.40 5.80 -1.80
N PHE A 83 -1.56 5.40 -2.76
CA PHE A 83 -1.77 4.14 -3.49
C PHE A 83 -1.50 2.90 -2.63
N PHE A 84 -0.50 2.95 -1.73
CA PHE A 84 -0.34 1.91 -0.69
C PHE A 84 -1.60 1.77 0.16
N ALA A 85 -2.18 2.90 0.61
CA ALA A 85 -3.41 2.89 1.39
C ALA A 85 -4.60 2.34 0.59
N PHE A 86 -4.77 2.73 -0.68
CA PHE A 86 -5.82 2.20 -1.54
C PHE A 86 -5.68 0.69 -1.78
N ALA A 87 -4.46 0.20 -1.98
CA ALA A 87 -4.19 -1.22 -2.14
C ALA A 87 -4.56 -2.01 -0.86
N ILE A 88 -4.09 -1.56 0.31
CA ILE A 88 -4.45 -2.18 1.60
C ILE A 88 -5.97 -2.19 1.79
N ALA A 89 -6.64 -1.05 1.55
CA ALA A 89 -8.08 -0.94 1.69
C ALA A 89 -8.83 -1.92 0.77
N SER A 90 -8.39 -2.04 -0.49
CA SER A 90 -8.95 -3.01 -1.44
C SER A 90 -8.77 -4.44 -0.95
N TYR A 91 -7.60 -4.79 -0.40
CA TYR A 91 -7.36 -6.13 0.15
C TYR A 91 -8.22 -6.42 1.37
N VAL A 92 -8.41 -5.44 2.25
CA VAL A 92 -9.32 -5.58 3.39
C VAL A 92 -10.76 -5.82 2.90
N VAL A 93 -11.23 -5.03 1.93
CA VAL A 93 -12.55 -5.20 1.32
C VAL A 93 -12.72 -6.61 0.73
N HIS A 94 -11.76 -7.07 -0.07
CA HIS A 94 -11.79 -8.43 -0.63
C HIS A 94 -11.68 -9.53 0.43
N GLY A 95 -10.95 -9.28 1.53
CA GLY A 95 -10.89 -10.19 2.67
C GLY A 95 -12.23 -10.32 3.39
N VAL A 96 -12.95 -9.21 3.56
CA VAL A 96 -14.28 -9.18 4.21
C VAL A 96 -15.32 -9.82 3.32
N LEU A 97 -15.33 -9.46 2.03
CA LEU A 97 -16.32 -9.96 1.06
C LEU A 97 -16.05 -11.41 0.64
N LYS A 98 -14.80 -11.88 0.75
CA LYS A 98 -14.36 -13.21 0.28
C LYS A 98 -14.80 -13.47 -1.17
N ASP A 99 -14.79 -12.44 -1.98
CA ASP A 99 -15.42 -12.37 -3.31
C ASP A 99 -14.47 -12.79 -4.44
N THR A 100 -13.17 -12.78 -4.20
CA THR A 100 -12.17 -13.18 -5.19
C THR A 100 -10.92 -13.78 -4.54
N SER A 101 -10.23 -14.63 -5.31
CA SER A 101 -8.87 -15.08 -5.02
C SER A 101 -7.82 -14.37 -5.90
N ASN A 102 -8.28 -13.61 -6.91
CA ASN A 102 -7.46 -12.82 -7.81
C ASN A 102 -8.29 -11.63 -8.37
N GLN A 103 -7.98 -10.43 -7.88
CA GLN A 103 -8.65 -9.16 -8.23
C GLN A 103 -8.53 -8.80 -9.71
N LEU A 104 -7.54 -9.33 -10.42
CA LEU A 104 -7.33 -9.10 -11.86
C LEU A 104 -8.06 -10.13 -12.74
N ARG A 105 -8.73 -11.12 -12.15
CA ARG A 105 -9.52 -12.09 -12.90
C ARG A 105 -10.73 -11.40 -13.52
N LYS A 106 -10.94 -11.60 -14.82
CA LYS A 106 -12.12 -11.09 -15.53
C LYS A 106 -13.33 -12.02 -15.32
N PRO A 107 -14.55 -11.49 -15.17
CA PRO A 107 -14.86 -10.07 -14.97
C PRO A 107 -14.39 -9.59 -13.59
N HIS A 108 -13.85 -8.37 -13.53
CA HIS A 108 -13.41 -7.77 -12.26
C HIS A 108 -14.62 -7.58 -11.34
N ARG A 109 -14.55 -8.07 -10.11
CA ARG A 109 -15.67 -8.03 -9.15
C ARG A 109 -15.23 -7.43 -7.83
N VAL A 110 -16.13 -6.64 -7.26
CA VAL A 110 -16.09 -6.22 -5.85
C VAL A 110 -17.46 -6.56 -5.26
N GLY A 111 -17.51 -7.61 -4.46
CA GLY A 111 -18.74 -8.24 -3.98
C GLY A 111 -19.61 -8.69 -5.15
N ARG A 112 -20.82 -8.12 -5.24
CA ARG A 112 -21.78 -8.41 -6.32
C ARG A 112 -21.64 -7.49 -7.53
N ARG A 113 -20.81 -6.44 -7.47
CA ARG A 113 -20.65 -5.46 -8.56
C ARG A 113 -19.51 -5.86 -9.47
N THR A 114 -19.71 -5.70 -10.78
CA THR A 114 -18.65 -5.85 -11.78
C THR A 114 -18.07 -4.49 -12.13
N LEU A 115 -16.75 -4.36 -12.10
CA LEU A 115 -16.05 -3.14 -12.49
C LEU A 115 -15.70 -3.16 -13.98
N PRO A 116 -15.82 -2.01 -14.69
CA PRO A 116 -15.37 -1.89 -16.07
C PRO A 116 -13.87 -2.23 -16.19
N PRO A 117 -13.44 -3.03 -17.17
CA PRO A 117 -12.02 -3.36 -17.35
C PRO A 117 -11.12 -2.13 -17.51
N VAL A 118 -11.63 -1.07 -18.14
CA VAL A 118 -10.91 0.19 -18.36
C VAL A 118 -10.53 0.85 -17.03
N LEU A 119 -11.41 0.79 -16.03
CA LEU A 119 -11.16 1.39 -14.72
C LEU A 119 -9.97 0.71 -14.01
N MET A 120 -9.87 -0.62 -14.13
CA MET A 120 -8.74 -1.36 -13.56
C MET A 120 -7.42 -1.01 -14.24
N VAL A 121 -7.42 -0.84 -15.57
CA VAL A 121 -6.21 -0.43 -16.30
C VAL A 121 -5.77 0.97 -15.88
N ILE A 122 -6.70 1.92 -15.82
CA ILE A 122 -6.40 3.30 -15.36
C ILE A 122 -5.84 3.28 -13.94
N PHE A 123 -6.47 2.54 -13.04
CA PHE A 123 -6.00 2.43 -11.65
C PHE A 123 -4.58 1.87 -11.57
N MET A 124 -4.29 0.78 -12.29
CA MET A 124 -2.96 0.17 -12.30
C MET A 124 -1.90 1.11 -12.88
N VAL A 125 -2.20 1.85 -13.95
CA VAL A 125 -1.27 2.82 -14.52
C VAL A 125 -0.97 3.95 -13.53
N LEU A 126 -2.01 4.52 -12.91
CA LEU A 126 -1.83 5.57 -11.90
C LEU A 126 -1.04 5.06 -10.70
N LEU A 127 -1.31 3.83 -10.24
CA LEU A 127 -0.59 3.18 -9.16
C LEU A 127 0.90 3.05 -9.50
N ILE A 128 1.23 2.54 -10.69
CA ILE A 128 2.62 2.38 -11.13
C ILE A 128 3.34 3.73 -11.16
N VAL A 129 2.72 4.74 -11.78
CA VAL A 129 3.31 6.09 -11.88
C VAL A 129 3.53 6.70 -10.51
N ALA A 130 2.57 6.56 -9.59
CA ALA A 130 2.66 7.13 -8.26
C ALA A 130 3.69 6.39 -7.37
N GLU A 131 3.63 5.06 -7.30
CA GLU A 131 4.50 4.29 -6.42
C GLU A 131 5.94 4.28 -6.93
N VAL A 132 6.16 3.95 -8.20
CA VAL A 132 7.50 3.90 -8.78
C VAL A 132 8.06 5.31 -8.94
N GLY A 133 7.27 6.23 -9.50
CA GLY A 133 7.69 7.62 -9.72
C GLY A 133 7.94 8.37 -8.42
N GLY A 134 7.03 8.29 -7.45
CA GLY A 134 7.19 8.93 -6.14
C GLY A 134 8.41 8.40 -5.39
N SER A 135 8.61 7.08 -5.37
CA SER A 135 9.78 6.46 -4.76
C SER A 135 11.08 6.86 -5.46
N ALA A 136 11.08 6.89 -6.80
CA ALA A 136 12.25 7.29 -7.59
C ALA A 136 12.62 8.76 -7.36
N VAL A 137 11.65 9.67 -7.31
CA VAL A 137 11.90 11.09 -7.04
C VAL A 137 12.59 11.26 -5.68
N LEU A 138 12.05 10.64 -4.63
CA LEU A 138 12.63 10.72 -3.29
C LEU A 138 14.01 10.07 -3.24
N GLY A 139 14.15 8.86 -3.78
CA GLY A 139 15.40 8.10 -3.77
C GLY A 139 16.51 8.75 -4.57
N VAL A 140 16.22 9.25 -5.77
CA VAL A 140 17.21 10.00 -6.59
C VAL A 140 17.61 11.29 -5.87
N GLY A 141 16.64 12.04 -5.34
CA GLY A 141 16.92 13.24 -4.57
C GLY A 141 17.86 12.95 -3.38
N ALA A 142 17.65 11.85 -2.68
CA ALA A 142 18.50 11.42 -1.57
C ALA A 142 19.91 11.00 -2.02
N LEU A 143 20.01 10.21 -3.09
CA LEU A 143 21.29 9.72 -3.61
C LEU A 143 22.17 10.86 -4.14
N LEU A 144 21.58 11.89 -4.74
CA LEU A 144 22.30 13.11 -5.16
C LEU A 144 22.86 13.92 -3.99
N ALA A 145 22.38 13.71 -2.76
CA ALA A 145 22.99 14.32 -1.57
C ALA A 145 24.14 13.48 -1.00
N VAL A 146 24.10 12.17 -1.21
CA VAL A 146 25.07 11.21 -0.64
C VAL A 146 26.34 11.13 -1.50
N TRP A 147 26.20 11.20 -2.82
CA TRP A 147 27.27 11.09 -3.80
C TRP A 147 27.53 12.43 -4.48
#